data_AF-A0A349LJ83-F1
#
_entry.id   AF-A0A349LJ83-F1
#
_cell.length_a   1.000
_cell.length_b   1.000
_cell.length_c   1.000
_cell.angle_alpha   90.00
_cell.angle_beta   90.00
_cell.angle_gamma   90.00
#
_symmetry.space_group_name_H-M   'P 1'
#
loop_
_entity.id
_entity.type
_entity.pdbx_description
1 polymer ?
#
loop_
_entity_poly.entity_id
_entity_poly.type
_entity_poly.pdbx_seq_one_letter_code
_entity_poly.pdbx_strand_id
1 'polypeptide(L)'
;MTSFQIVSPHEPAGDQPEAIAELTTGLQRGDSNQVLLGATGTGKTFTIAHLIANYGRPTLVMSHNKTLAAQLYGELKALFPHN
;
A
#
# COMPACT_ATOMS: atom_id res chain seq x y z
N MET A 1 -16.76 2.27 9.70
CA MET A 1 -15.50 1.72 9.15
C MET A 1 -14.99 2.74 8.14
N THR A 2 -13.76 3.21 8.30
CA THR A 2 -13.17 4.22 7.40
C THR A 2 -12.92 3.55 6.05
N SER A 3 -13.57 4.02 4.99
CA SER A 3 -13.36 3.51 3.63
C SER A 3 -12.20 4.31 3.01
N PHE A 4 -11.07 3.64 2.80
CA PHE A 4 -9.97 4.18 2.02
C PHE A 4 -10.26 3.94 0.53
N GLN A 5 -10.24 5.00 -0.27
CA GLN A 5 -10.61 4.95 -1.69
C GLN A 5 -9.42 5.28 -2.58
N ILE A 6 -8.97 4.31 -3.36
CA ILE A 6 -7.89 4.51 -4.33
C ILE A 6 -8.44 5.14 -5.59
N VAL A 7 -7.82 6.24 -6.01
CA VAL A 7 -8.05 6.89 -7.30
C VAL A 7 -6.80 6.74 -8.14
N SER A 8 -6.89 5.96 -9.22
CA SER A 8 -5.79 5.70 -10.14
C SER A 8 -6.34 5.33 -11.52
N PRO A 9 -5.70 5.77 -12.62
CA PRO A 9 -6.03 5.28 -13.98
C PRO A 9 -5.45 3.90 -14.26
N HIS A 10 -4.64 3.35 -13.35
CA HIS A 10 -3.97 2.06 -13.48
C HIS A 10 -4.56 1.04 -12.50
N GLU A 11 -4.67 -0.20 -12.96
CA GLU A 11 -5.00 -1.35 -12.13
C GLU A 11 -3.72 -2.13 -11.74
N PRO A 12 -3.74 -2.90 -10.63
CA PRO A 12 -2.62 -3.76 -10.27
C PRO A 12 -2.25 -4.73 -11.40
N ALA A 13 -0.97 -4.82 -11.72
CA ALA A 13 -0.48 -5.65 -12.83
C ALA A 13 0.79 -6.43 -12.45
N GLY A 14 1.16 -7.42 -13.27
CA GLY A 14 2.29 -8.31 -12.98
C GLY A 14 2.07 -9.07 -11.67
N ASP A 15 3.06 -9.05 -10.78
CA ASP A 15 3.02 -9.75 -9.49
C ASP A 15 2.24 -9.00 -8.41
N GLN A 16 1.77 -7.77 -8.69
CA GLN A 16 1.09 -6.93 -7.70
C GLN A 16 -0.22 -7.56 -7.17
N PRO A 17 -1.12 -8.13 -8.00
CA PRO A 17 -2.37 -8.71 -7.51
C PRO A 17 -2.15 -9.83 -6.50
N GLU A 18 -1.19 -10.71 -6.76
CA GLU A 18 -0.85 -11.83 -5.87
C GLU A 18 -0.25 -11.31 -4.55
N ALA A 19 0.71 -10.39 -4.61
CA ALA A 19 1.30 -9.78 -3.43
C ALA A 19 0.25 -9.05 -2.56
N ILE A 20 -0.69 -8.34 -3.18
CA ILE A 20 -1.80 -7.68 -2.46
C ILE A 20 -2.66 -8.72 -1.75
N ALA A 21 -3.02 -9.81 -2.43
CA ALA A 21 -3.87 -10.86 -1.87
C ALA A 21 -3.20 -11.58 -0.70
N GLU A 22 -1.93 -11.93 -0.84
CA GLU A 22 -1.15 -12.60 0.22
C GLU A 22 -1.04 -11.72 1.46
N LEU A 23 -0.61 -10.46 1.29
CA LEU A 23 -0.45 -9.52 2.40
C LEU A 23 -1.79 -9.24 3.12
N THR A 24 -2.87 -9.09 2.34
CA THR A 24 -4.22 -8.87 2.88
C THR A 24 -4.65 -10.06 3.72
N THR A 25 -4.42 -11.28 3.21
CA THR A 25 -4.76 -12.52 3.92
C THR A 25 -3.96 -12.67 5.21
N GLY A 26 -2.66 -12.35 5.20
CA GLY A 26 -1.83 -12.37 6.40
C GLY A 26 -2.33 -11.39 7.47
N LEU A 27 -2.74 -10.18 7.07
CA LEU A 27 -3.31 -9.20 8.02
C LEU A 27 -4.65 -9.66 8.60
N GLN A 28 -5.49 -10.33 7.81
CA GLN A 28 -6.77 -10.89 8.26
C GLN A 28 -6.57 -12.09 9.20
N ARG A 29 -5.54 -12.90 8.97
CA ARG A 29 -5.13 -14.00 9.85
C ARG A 29 -4.55 -13.52 11.18
N GLY A 30 -4.11 -12.26 11.25
CA GLY A 30 -3.51 -11.66 12.44
C GLY A 30 -1.99 -11.82 12.51
N ASP A 31 -1.34 -12.04 11.37
CA ASP A 31 0.12 -12.13 11.32
C ASP A 31 0.75 -10.79 11.74
N SER A 32 1.56 -10.82 12.79
CA SER A 32 2.18 -9.60 13.34
C SER A 32 3.25 -8.99 12.42
N ASN A 33 3.92 -9.82 11.60
CA ASN A 33 5.04 -9.40 10.75
C ASN A 33 4.91 -10.03 9.36
N GLN A 34 5.08 -9.21 8.32
CA GLN A 34 5.07 -9.63 6.92
C GLN A 34 6.10 -8.82 6.13
N VAL A 35 6.65 -9.40 5.06
CA VAL A 35 7.68 -8.75 4.23
C VAL A 35 7.26 -8.79 2.76
N LEU A 36 7.14 -7.62 2.14
CA LEU A 36 6.97 -7.49 0.70
C LEU A 36 8.35 -7.46 0.02
N LEU A 37 8.78 -8.59 -0.55
CA LEU A 37 10.01 -8.66 -1.34
C LEU A 37 9.75 -8.18 -2.77
N GLY A 38 9.88 -6.87 -3.01
CA GLY A 38 9.67 -6.28 -4.34
C GLY A 38 10.93 -5.63 -4.91
N ALA A 39 11.24 -5.93 -6.18
CA ALA A 39 12.32 -5.27 -6.90
C ALA A 39 12.11 -3.74 -7.03
N THR A 40 13.17 -3.01 -7.38
CA THR A 40 13.07 -1.56 -7.63
C THR A 40 12.23 -1.31 -8.88
N GLY A 41 11.33 -0.33 -8.84
CA GLY A 41 10.47 0.03 -9.98
C GLY A 41 9.19 -0.80 -10.14
N THR A 42 8.93 -1.80 -9.29
CA THR A 42 7.72 -2.65 -9.39
C THR A 42 6.44 -2.04 -8.80
N GLY A 43 6.46 -0.76 -8.41
CA GLY A 43 5.28 -0.08 -7.87
C GLY A 43 4.90 -0.48 -6.44
N LYS A 44 5.87 -0.70 -5.55
CA LYS A 44 5.62 -1.09 -4.14
C LYS A 44 4.64 -0.17 -3.40
N THR A 45 4.69 1.15 -3.62
CA THR A 45 3.73 2.08 -3.00
C THR A 45 2.29 1.77 -3.42
N PHE A 46 2.08 1.41 -4.69
CA PHE A 46 0.77 1.06 -5.21
C PHE A 46 0.24 -0.26 -4.62
N THR A 47 1.11 -1.27 -4.49
CA THR A 47 0.80 -2.52 -3.76
C THR A 47 0.38 -2.24 -2.32
N ILE A 48 1.14 -1.41 -1.59
CA ILE A 48 0.83 -1.05 -0.20
C ILE A 48 -0.44 -0.21 -0.09
N ALA A 49 -0.72 0.67 -1.05
CA ALA A 49 -1.99 1.42 -1.09
C ALA A 49 -3.19 0.45 -1.19
N HIS A 50 -3.15 -0.52 -2.12
CA HIS A 50 -4.20 -1.53 -2.23
C HIS A 50 -4.35 -2.37 -0.95
N LEU A 51 -3.24 -2.72 -0.28
CA LEU A 51 -3.28 -3.38 1.02
C LEU A 51 -4.02 -2.53 2.08
N ILE A 52 -3.70 -1.24 2.17
CA ILE A 52 -4.35 -0.30 3.11
C ILE A 52 -5.85 -0.21 2.81
N ALA A 53 -6.22 -0.09 1.53
CA ALA A 53 -7.61 -0.04 1.10
C ALA A 53 -8.39 -1.31 1.44
N ASN A 54 -7.80 -2.48 1.20
CA ASN A 54 -8.41 -3.78 1.51
C ASN A 54 -8.58 -4.00 3.01
N TYR A 55 -7.60 -3.60 3.81
CA TYR A 55 -7.60 -3.84 5.26
C TYR A 55 -8.42 -2.82 6.06
N GLY A 56 -8.53 -1.59 5.55
CA GLY A 56 -9.46 -0.59 6.09
C GLY A 56 -9.09 -0.04 7.48
N ARG A 57 -7.78 -0.02 7.83
CA ARG A 57 -7.31 0.49 9.12
C ARG A 57 -6.37 1.69 8.98
N PRO A 58 -6.39 2.66 9.92
CA PRO A 58 -5.39 3.71 9.98
C PRO A 58 -3.98 3.11 9.98
N THR A 59 -3.11 3.61 9.10
CA THR A 59 -1.79 3.03 8.84
C THR A 59 -0.71 4.07 9.00
N LEU A 60 0.35 3.73 9.74
CA LEU A 60 1.56 4.54 9.86
C LEU A 60 2.61 4.06 8.86
N VAL A 61 3.02 4.94 7.95
CA VAL A 61 4.12 4.67 7.00
C VAL A 61 5.39 5.36 7.52
N MET A 62 6.41 4.58 7.86
CA MET A 62 7.69 5.07 8.34
C MET A 62 8.74 5.02 7.23
N SER A 63 9.54 6.08 7.11
CA SER A 63 10.67 6.14 6.18
C SER A 63 11.93 6.56 6.91
N HIS A 64 13.08 6.06 6.46
CA HIS A 64 14.37 6.30 7.10
C HIS A 64 14.94 7.71 6.82
N ASN A 65 14.37 8.45 5.87
CA ASN A 65 14.79 9.82 5.58
C ASN A 65 13.62 10.71 5.13
N LYS A 66 13.84 12.02 5.22
CA LYS A 66 12.81 13.04 4.93
C LYS A 66 12.43 13.11 3.45
N THR A 67 13.38 12.88 2.55
CA THR A 67 13.14 12.94 1.10
C THR A 67 12.18 11.86 0.66
N LEU A 68 12.43 10.61 1.07
CA LEU A 68 11.55 9.48 0.79
C LEU A 68 10.21 9.60 1.53
N ALA A 69 10.20 10.14 2.74
CA ALA A 69 8.95 10.43 3.45
C ALA A 69 8.07 11.41 2.65
N ALA A 70 8.65 12.49 2.10
CA ALA A 70 7.94 13.45 1.27
C ALA A 70 7.45 12.83 -0.05
N GLN A 71 8.26 11.97 -0.68
CA GLN A 71 7.86 11.24 -1.88
C GLN A 71 6.66 10.32 -1.61
N LEU A 72 6.74 9.48 -0.57
CA LEU A 72 5.65 8.58 -0.17
C LEU A 72 4.39 9.35 0.18
N TYR A 73 4.52 10.50 0.86
CA TYR A 73 3.39 11.40 1.12
C TYR A 73 2.73 11.87 -0.18
N GLY A 74 3.50 12.33 -1.15
CA GLY A 74 2.97 12.78 -2.44
C GLY A 74 2.25 11.65 -3.20
N GLU A 75 2.87 10.48 -3.27
CA GLU A 75 2.31 9.28 -3.92
C GLU A 75 1.00 8.84 -3.25
N LEU A 76 0.99 8.70 -1.91
CA LEU A 76 -0.20 8.28 -1.18
C LEU A 76 -1.31 9.33 -1.21
N LYS A 77 -0.99 10.62 -1.17
CA LYS A 77 -1.98 11.69 -1.32
C LYS A 77 -2.64 11.68 -2.70
N ALA A 78 -1.87 11.37 -3.75
CA ALA A 78 -2.40 11.23 -5.09
C ALA A 78 -3.32 10.01 -5.22
N LEU A 79 -2.95 8.88 -4.58
CA LEU A 79 -3.75 7.66 -4.57
C LEU A 79 -5.00 7.75 -3.69
N PHE A 80 -4.95 8.49 -2.58
CA PHE A 80 -6.06 8.66 -1.63
C PHE A 80 -6.49 10.14 -1.51
N PRO A 81 -7.02 10.77 -2.56
CA PRO A 81 -7.37 12.19 -2.54
C PRO A 81 -8.57 12.53 -1.62
N HIS A 82 -9.26 11.51 -1.10
CA HIS A 82 -10.49 11.64 -0.29
C HIS A 82 -10.31 11.22 1.18
N ASN A 83 -9.07 10.96 1.62
CA ASN A 83 -8.73 10.52 2.98
C ASN A 83 -7.58 11.36 3.54
#